data_AF-K1T040-F1
#
_entry.id   AF-K1T040-F1
#
_cell.length_a   1.000
_cell.length_b   1.000
_cell.length_c   1.000
_cell.angle_alpha   90.00
_cell.angle_beta   90.00
_cell.angle_gamma   90.00
#
_symmetry.space_group_name_H-M   'P 1'
#
loop_
_entity.id
_entity.type
_entity.pdbx_description
1 polymer ?
#
loop_
_entity_poly.entity_id
_entity_poly.type
_entity_poly.pdbx_seq_one_letter_code
_entity_poly.pdbx_strand_id
1 'polypeptide(L)'
;MKTVNDFTTQAEDLDAGKSYLELSNREIAMVDRVCKEFKNVIVVVNSSNAMELGWLDQYDSIKAAVLCGAPGELGFDSLGKILSGEVNPSGHLADTYVYDLLATPTVNNFGGFAYDNYAEVTGSQDNRAMFVNYCEGIYVGYKFYETAAAEGLIDYDKVVQYPF
;
A
#
# COMPACT_ATOMS: atom_id res chain seq x y z
N MET A 1 13.01 -7.90 12.37
CA MET A 1 12.10 -6.88 11.81
C MET A 1 12.09 -5.71 12.78
N LYS A 2 12.77 -4.59 12.48
CA LYS A 2 12.57 -3.35 13.26
C LYS A 2 11.13 -2.95 12.96
N THR A 3 10.32 -2.91 14.01
CA THR A 3 8.88 -2.65 14.00
C THR A 3 8.52 -1.41 13.20
N VAL A 4 7.32 -1.47 12.62
CA VAL A 4 6.63 -0.55 11.70
C VAL A 4 6.36 0.86 12.28
N ASN A 5 7.11 1.28 13.30
CA ASN A 5 6.76 2.39 14.20
C ASN A 5 7.53 3.70 13.91
N ASP A 6 8.36 3.77 12.87
CA ASP A 6 9.29 4.91 12.65
C ASP A 6 8.80 5.94 11.60
N PHE A 7 7.53 5.88 11.19
CA PHE A 7 7.03 6.68 10.08
C PHE A 7 6.22 7.92 10.47
N THR A 8 5.99 8.13 11.77
CA THR A 8 5.23 9.27 12.27
C THR A 8 5.92 9.88 13.48
N THR A 9 5.88 11.21 13.57
CA THR A 9 6.28 11.94 14.77
C THR A 9 5.10 12.16 15.72
N GLN A 10 3.90 11.71 15.33
CA GLN A 10 2.67 11.91 16.09
C GLN A 10 2.37 10.67 16.92
N ALA A 11 2.34 10.86 18.24
CA ALA A 11 2.18 9.75 19.19
C ALA A 11 0.87 8.96 18.99
N GLU A 12 -0.20 9.63 18.54
CA GLU A 12 -1.52 9.02 18.30
C GLU A 12 -1.54 8.07 17.09
N ASP A 13 -0.56 8.15 16.20
CA ASP A 13 -0.43 7.29 15.01
C ASP A 13 0.55 6.13 15.23
N LEU A 14 1.18 6.03 16.41
CA LEU A 14 2.05 4.89 16.75
C LEU A 14 1.19 3.65 17.00
N ASP A 15 1.06 2.81 15.97
CA ASP A 15 0.31 1.56 16.02
C ASP A 15 1.13 0.42 15.42
N ALA A 16 1.55 -0.52 16.28
CA ALA A 16 2.36 -1.67 15.86
C ALA A 16 1.57 -2.72 15.06
N GLY A 17 0.23 -2.63 15.06
CA GLY A 17 -0.65 -3.48 14.28
C GLY A 17 -0.84 -3.01 12.85
N LYS A 18 -0.31 -1.83 12.48
CA LYS A 18 -0.51 -1.23 11.17
C LYS A 18 0.72 -1.27 10.29
N SER A 19 0.48 -1.34 8.98
CA SER A 19 1.46 -1.18 7.92
C SER A 19 1.60 0.31 7.52
N TYR A 20 2.74 0.68 6.91
CA TYR A 20 2.94 2.03 6.37
C TYR A 20 2.03 2.35 5.18
N LEU A 21 1.38 1.33 4.59
CA LEU A 21 0.49 1.46 3.46
C LEU A 21 -0.99 1.57 3.89
N GLU A 22 -1.26 1.63 5.19
CA GLU A 22 -2.58 1.93 5.75
C GLU A 22 -2.75 3.41 6.07
N LEU A 23 -3.99 3.83 6.30
CA LEU A 23 -4.27 5.14 6.88
C LEU A 23 -3.78 5.22 8.33
N SER A 24 -3.21 6.37 8.69
CA SER A 24 -2.93 6.72 10.08
C SER A 24 -4.22 6.78 10.91
N ASN A 25 -4.09 6.68 12.24
CA ASN A 25 -5.25 6.72 13.13
C ASN A 25 -6.03 8.02 13.00
N ARG A 26 -5.32 9.14 12.82
CA ARG A 26 -5.96 10.45 12.61
C ARG A 26 -6.66 10.57 11.26
N GLU A 27 -6.12 9.97 10.21
CA GLU A 27 -6.80 9.92 8.89
C GLU A 27 -8.07 9.08 8.95
N ILE A 28 -8.05 7.92 9.61
CA ILE A 28 -9.26 7.12 9.84
C ILE A 28 -10.32 7.93 10.60
N ALA A 29 -9.94 8.58 11.71
CA ALA A 29 -10.88 9.40 12.48
C ALA A 29 -11.48 10.56 11.66
N MET A 30 -10.70 11.13 10.74
CA MET A 30 -11.18 12.15 9.81
C MET A 30 -12.17 11.56 8.78
N VAL A 31 -11.84 10.42 8.18
CA VAL A 31 -12.73 9.71 7.24
C VAL A 31 -14.04 9.34 7.92
N ASP A 32 -13.98 8.78 9.13
CA ASP A 32 -15.14 8.47 9.97
C ASP A 32 -16.05 9.69 10.15
N ARG A 33 -15.45 10.83 10.51
CA ARG A 33 -16.16 12.08 10.72
C ARG A 33 -16.84 12.56 9.46
N VAL A 34 -16.13 12.57 8.33
CA VAL A 34 -16.67 13.03 7.04
C VAL A 34 -17.79 12.11 6.57
N CYS A 35 -17.57 10.79 6.61
CA CYS A 35 -18.54 9.79 6.16
C CYS A 35 -19.81 9.75 7.03
N LYS A 36 -19.71 10.13 8.31
CA LYS A 36 -20.88 10.30 9.18
C LYS A 36 -21.74 11.51 8.82
N GLU A 37 -21.13 12.60 8.38
CA GLU A 37 -21.82 13.88 8.13
C GLU A 37 -22.30 14.04 6.68
N PHE A 38 -21.63 13.39 5.73
CA PHE A 38 -21.91 13.51 4.30
C PHE A 38 -22.31 12.18 3.67
N LYS A 39 -23.39 12.20 2.87
CA LYS A 39 -23.91 10.99 2.20
C LYS A 39 -23.18 10.61 0.91
N ASN A 40 -22.50 11.58 0.29
CA ASN A 40 -21.80 11.42 -0.98
C ASN A 40 -20.38 11.98 -0.83
N VAL A 41 -19.42 11.07 -0.68
CA VAL A 41 -18.00 11.39 -0.49
C VAL A 41 -17.22 10.81 -1.67
N ILE A 42 -16.30 11.62 -2.22
CA ILE A 42 -15.31 11.17 -3.19
C ILE A 42 -13.95 11.22 -2.50
N VAL A 43 -13.23 10.10 -2.52
CA VAL A 43 -11.88 10.01 -1.96
C VAL A 43 -10.86 10.25 -3.07
N VAL A 44 -9.92 11.16 -2.84
CA VAL A 44 -8.73 11.31 -3.69
C VAL A 44 -7.56 10.65 -2.98
N VAL A 45 -7.07 9.54 -3.53
CA VAL A 45 -5.87 8.86 -3.04
C VAL A 45 -4.66 9.50 -3.72
N ASN A 46 -3.97 10.36 -2.98
CA ASN A 46 -2.73 10.99 -3.43
C ASN A 46 -1.52 10.21 -2.87
N SER A 47 -1.20 9.09 -3.51
CA SER A 47 -0.08 8.22 -3.13
C SER A 47 0.60 7.67 -4.37
N SER A 48 1.92 7.50 -4.31
CA SER A 48 2.72 6.82 -5.35
C SER A 48 2.89 5.33 -5.08
N ASN A 49 2.28 4.80 -4.02
CA ASN A 49 2.38 3.39 -3.64
C ASN A 49 0.99 2.74 -3.65
N ALA A 50 0.96 1.43 -3.87
CA ALA A 50 -0.25 0.62 -3.71
C ALA A 50 -0.65 0.54 -2.23
N MET A 51 -1.49 1.48 -1.79
CA MET A 51 -2.01 1.54 -0.42
C MET A 51 -2.98 0.39 -0.15
N GLU A 52 -3.15 0.03 1.12
CA GLU A 52 -4.25 -0.82 1.58
C GLU A 52 -5.53 0.02 1.61
N LEU A 53 -6.37 -0.12 0.59
CA LEU A 53 -7.57 0.71 0.42
C LEU A 53 -8.85 -0.03 0.81
N GLY A 54 -8.76 -1.18 1.48
CA GLY A 54 -9.93 -1.98 1.90
C GLY A 54 -10.91 -1.23 2.79
N TRP A 55 -10.47 -0.16 3.44
CA TRP A 55 -11.32 0.72 4.23
C TRP A 55 -12.35 1.48 3.39
N LEU A 56 -12.14 1.67 2.08
CA LEU A 56 -13.12 2.31 1.20
C LEU A 56 -14.48 1.59 1.23
N ASP A 57 -14.45 0.26 1.32
CA ASP A 57 -15.63 -0.60 1.31
C ASP A 57 -16.39 -0.57 2.65
N GLN A 58 -15.82 0.03 3.70
CA GLN A 58 -16.42 0.11 5.04
C GLN A 58 -17.43 1.25 5.19
N TYR A 59 -17.50 2.16 4.20
CA TYR A 59 -18.33 3.37 4.28
C TYR A 59 -19.28 3.49 3.08
N ASP A 60 -20.57 3.24 3.32
CA ASP A 60 -21.62 3.43 2.30
C ASP A 60 -21.65 4.86 1.72
N SER A 61 -21.18 5.86 2.45
CA SER A 61 -21.12 7.26 2.00
C SER A 61 -20.07 7.52 0.93
N ILE A 62 -19.04 6.68 0.82
CA ILE A 62 -18.01 6.80 -0.20
C ILE A 62 -18.59 6.27 -1.51
N LYS A 63 -18.70 7.14 -2.52
CA LYS A 63 -19.32 6.83 -3.81
C LYS A 63 -18.32 6.64 -4.93
N ALA A 64 -17.10 7.14 -4.75
CA ALA A 64 -16.01 6.98 -5.68
C ALA A 64 -14.67 7.19 -4.98
N ALA A 65 -13.64 6.58 -5.54
CA ALA A 65 -12.25 6.88 -5.24
C ALA A 65 -11.49 7.15 -6.55
N VAL A 66 -10.52 8.06 -6.51
CA VAL A 66 -9.61 8.33 -7.63
C VAL A 66 -8.16 8.32 -7.14
N LEU A 67 -7.32 7.52 -7.79
CA LEU A 67 -5.88 7.53 -7.57
C LEU A 67 -5.26 8.69 -8.37
N CYS A 68 -4.67 9.65 -7.67
CA CYS A 68 -3.99 10.79 -8.28
C CYS A 68 -2.50 10.51 -8.57
N GLY A 69 -1.89 9.54 -7.88
CA GLY A 69 -0.46 9.23 -8.02
C GLY A 69 0.45 10.34 -7.49
N ALA A 70 1.57 10.56 -8.17
CA ALA A 70 2.43 11.74 -8.00
C ALA A 70 2.19 12.75 -9.14
N PRO A 71 1.31 13.74 -8.98
CA PRO A 71 0.89 14.63 -10.07
C PRO A 71 1.98 15.61 -10.57
N GLY A 72 3.12 15.72 -9.88
CA GLY A 72 4.14 16.72 -10.23
C GLY A 72 3.61 18.16 -10.11
N GLU A 73 4.27 19.10 -10.77
CA GLU A 73 3.98 20.54 -10.64
C GLU A 73 2.59 20.93 -11.18
N LEU A 74 2.13 20.29 -12.25
CA LEU A 74 0.91 20.67 -12.99
C LEU A 74 -0.19 19.60 -12.98
N GLY A 75 0.03 18.43 -12.38
CA GLY A 75 -0.94 17.33 -12.47
C GLY A 75 -2.24 17.57 -11.68
N PHE A 76 -2.24 18.44 -10.66
CA PHE A 76 -3.46 18.77 -9.94
C PHE A 76 -4.48 19.56 -10.77
N ASP A 77 -4.02 20.33 -11.77
CA ASP A 77 -4.93 20.95 -12.75
C ASP A 77 -5.68 19.88 -13.55
N SER A 78 -5.01 18.78 -13.88
CA SER A 78 -5.63 17.64 -14.57
C SER A 78 -6.60 16.90 -13.65
N LEU A 79 -6.30 16.75 -12.36
CA LEU A 79 -7.25 16.21 -11.39
C LEU A 79 -8.52 17.07 -11.32
N GLY A 80 -8.38 18.40 -11.31
CA GLY A 80 -9.51 19.33 -11.34
C GLY A 80 -10.42 19.11 -12.56
N LYS A 81 -9.83 18.92 -13.74
CA LYS A 81 -10.55 18.60 -14.99
C LYS A 81 -11.26 17.25 -14.96
N ILE A 82 -10.68 16.26 -14.28
CA ILE A 82 -11.31 14.95 -14.08
C ILE A 82 -12.52 15.09 -13.17
N LEU A 83 -12.35 15.75 -12.01
CA LEU A 83 -13.42 15.91 -11.03
C LEU A 83 -14.57 16.79 -11.53
N SER A 84 -14.30 17.74 -12.44
CA SER A 84 -15.33 18.56 -13.08
C SER A 84 -16.04 17.87 -14.25
N GLY A 85 -15.51 16.73 -14.72
CA GLY A 85 -16.01 16.02 -15.89
C GLY A 85 -15.57 16.61 -17.24
N GLU A 86 -14.64 17.56 -17.27
CA GLU A 86 -14.03 18.06 -18.51
C GLU A 86 -13.23 16.96 -19.22
N VAL A 87 -12.57 16.10 -18.44
CA VAL A 87 -11.77 14.97 -18.94
C VAL A 87 -12.21 13.69 -18.25
N ASN A 88 -12.42 12.62 -19.02
CA ASN A 88 -12.69 11.30 -18.44
C ASN A 88 -11.38 10.65 -17.95
N PRO A 89 -11.37 10.02 -16.77
CA PRO A 89 -10.22 9.25 -16.32
C PRO A 89 -10.02 8.02 -17.22
N SER A 90 -8.76 7.74 -17.58
CA SER A 90 -8.38 6.62 -18.47
C SER A 90 -7.15 5.85 -17.98
N GLY A 91 -6.66 6.16 -16.78
CA GLY A 91 -5.55 5.45 -16.16
C GLY A 91 -5.94 4.00 -15.83
N HIS A 92 -4.93 3.14 -15.84
CA HIS A 92 -5.01 1.76 -15.35
C HIS A 92 -3.97 1.60 -14.24
N LEU A 93 -4.17 0.65 -13.34
CA LEU A 93 -3.22 0.41 -12.26
C LEU A 93 -1.95 -0.21 -12.85
N ALA A 94 -0.80 0.13 -12.28
CA ALA A 94 0.47 -0.50 -12.64
C ALA A 94 0.82 -1.65 -11.68
N ASP A 95 0.17 -1.68 -10.52
CA ASP A 95 0.46 -2.55 -9.38
C ASP A 95 -0.82 -3.24 -8.92
N THR A 96 -0.66 -4.43 -8.34
CA THR A 96 -1.72 -5.14 -7.65
C THR A 96 -1.92 -4.57 -6.24
N TYR A 97 -3.14 -4.21 -5.89
CA TYR A 97 -3.50 -3.73 -4.55
C TYR A 97 -4.03 -4.92 -3.74
N VAL A 98 -3.47 -5.14 -2.56
CA VAL A 98 -3.91 -6.19 -1.63
C VAL A 98 -4.63 -5.59 -0.43
N TYR A 99 -5.48 -6.40 0.19
CA TYR A 99 -6.19 -6.01 1.41
C TYR A 99 -5.27 -5.94 2.65
N ASP A 100 -4.21 -6.75 2.70
CA ASP A 100 -3.28 -6.83 3.82
C ASP A 100 -1.86 -7.08 3.29
N LEU A 101 -0.98 -6.08 3.40
CA LEU A 101 0.42 -6.18 2.99
C LEU A 101 1.19 -7.21 3.84
N LEU A 102 0.87 -7.29 5.14
CA LEU A 102 1.57 -8.16 6.08
C LEU A 102 1.17 -9.63 5.94
N ALA A 103 0.08 -9.92 5.22
CA ALA A 103 -0.29 -11.28 4.81
C ALA A 103 0.37 -11.72 3.48
N THR A 104 1.10 -10.84 2.78
CA THR A 104 1.72 -11.17 1.50
C THR A 104 2.90 -12.15 1.66
N PRO A 105 3.15 -13.05 0.69
CA PRO A 105 4.27 -13.98 0.78
C PRO A 105 5.64 -13.28 0.84
N THR A 106 5.75 -12.09 0.23
CA THR A 106 6.98 -11.30 0.13
C THR A 106 7.36 -10.62 1.43
N VAL A 107 6.43 -10.40 2.37
CA VAL A 107 6.71 -9.74 3.65
C VAL A 107 7.83 -10.46 4.44
N ASN A 108 7.93 -11.78 4.28
CA ASN A 108 8.92 -12.60 4.99
C ASN A 108 10.36 -12.33 4.54
N ASN A 109 10.53 -11.79 3.32
CA ASN A 109 11.84 -11.56 2.70
C ASN A 109 12.02 -10.10 2.28
N PHE A 110 11.30 -9.15 2.84
CA PHE A 110 11.48 -7.72 2.56
C PHE A 110 12.14 -7.00 3.75
N GLY A 111 13.15 -6.18 3.47
CA GLY A 111 13.87 -5.39 4.46
C GLY A 111 15.39 -5.62 4.45
N GLY A 112 16.04 -5.28 5.56
CA GLY A 112 17.50 -5.40 5.69
C GLY A 112 17.90 -6.60 6.54
N PHE A 113 18.37 -7.67 5.91
CA PHE A 113 18.98 -8.82 6.58
C PHE A 113 20.50 -8.73 6.46
N ALA A 114 21.23 -8.93 7.55
CA ALA A 114 22.69 -8.92 7.54
C ALA A 114 23.21 -10.34 7.70
N TYR A 115 24.31 -10.70 7.04
CA TYR A 115 24.98 -11.98 7.26
C TYR A 115 25.54 -12.07 8.67
N ASP A 116 25.38 -13.19 9.39
CA ASP A 116 25.84 -13.29 10.78
C ASP A 116 27.36 -13.05 10.94
N ASN A 117 28.15 -13.34 9.92
CA ASN A 117 29.60 -13.15 9.89
C ASN A 117 30.05 -11.92 9.05
N TYR A 118 29.18 -10.94 8.80
CA TYR A 118 29.52 -9.81 7.92
C TYR A 118 30.82 -9.10 8.31
N ALA A 119 31.09 -8.97 9.62
CA ALA A 119 32.25 -8.21 10.11
C ALA A 119 33.60 -8.86 9.73
N GLU A 120 33.63 -10.19 9.55
CA GLU A 120 34.82 -10.91 9.07
C GLU A 120 35.11 -10.59 7.61
N VAL A 121 34.06 -10.37 6.82
CA VAL A 121 34.14 -10.05 5.39
C VAL A 121 34.41 -8.56 5.17
N THR A 122 33.74 -7.69 5.93
CA THR A 122 33.80 -6.24 5.75
C THR A 122 34.91 -5.58 6.57
N GLY A 123 35.50 -6.30 7.54
CA GLY A 123 36.54 -5.80 8.43
C GLY A 123 36.06 -4.78 9.48
N SER A 124 34.75 -4.57 9.62
CA SER A 124 34.18 -3.62 10.59
C SER A 124 32.76 -4.01 11.02
N GLN A 125 32.44 -3.76 12.30
CA GLN A 125 31.08 -3.92 12.83
C GLN A 125 30.10 -2.85 12.29
N ASP A 126 30.62 -1.71 11.84
CA ASP A 126 29.83 -0.61 11.30
C ASP A 126 29.45 -0.85 9.82
N ASN A 127 30.22 -1.68 9.12
CA ASN A 127 29.99 -2.01 7.71
C ASN A 127 29.23 -3.34 7.60
N ARG A 128 27.90 -3.27 7.60
CA ARG A 128 27.06 -4.47 7.50
C ARG A 128 26.92 -4.92 6.05
N ALA A 129 27.30 -6.17 5.77
CA ALA A 129 26.98 -6.83 4.50
C ALA A 129 25.53 -7.33 4.57
N MET A 130 24.69 -6.80 3.68
CA MET A 130 23.25 -7.05 3.66
C MET A 130 22.86 -8.02 2.55
N PHE A 131 21.76 -8.73 2.72
CA PHE A 131 21.15 -9.57 1.70
C PHE A 131 19.62 -9.53 1.79
N VAL A 132 18.99 -9.97 0.71
CA VAL A 132 17.56 -10.25 0.61
C VAL A 132 17.42 -11.50 -0.26
N ASN A 133 16.64 -12.48 0.18
CA ASN A 133 16.41 -13.70 -0.59
C ASN A 133 15.07 -13.63 -1.34
N TYR A 134 15.13 -13.59 -2.68
CA TYR A 134 13.95 -13.47 -3.54
C TYR A 134 13.31 -14.85 -3.76
N CYS A 135 12.75 -15.41 -2.69
CA CYS A 135 12.13 -16.74 -2.66
C CYS A 135 10.92 -16.85 -3.60
N GLU A 136 10.28 -15.73 -3.93
CA GLU A 136 9.14 -15.64 -4.85
C GLU A 136 9.52 -15.91 -6.31
N GLY A 137 10.81 -15.81 -6.66
CA GLY A 137 11.29 -16.05 -8.01
C GLY A 137 10.56 -15.20 -9.06
N ILE A 138 9.90 -15.85 -10.02
CA ILE A 138 9.15 -15.15 -11.09
C ILE A 138 7.74 -14.72 -10.67
N TYR A 139 7.26 -15.18 -9.51
CA TYR A 139 5.91 -14.94 -9.02
C TYR A 139 5.86 -13.62 -8.23
N VAL A 140 5.95 -12.51 -8.96
CA VAL A 140 5.90 -11.15 -8.39
C VAL A 140 4.60 -10.47 -8.83
N GLY A 141 3.91 -9.82 -7.88
CA GLY A 141 2.65 -9.12 -8.14
C GLY A 141 1.57 -10.08 -8.66
N TYR A 142 0.83 -9.66 -9.69
CA TYR A 142 -0.26 -10.45 -10.29
C TYR A 142 0.14 -11.88 -10.65
N LYS A 143 1.39 -12.12 -11.06
CA LYS A 143 1.87 -13.48 -11.39
C LYS A 143 1.75 -14.43 -10.21
N PHE A 144 1.96 -13.95 -8.99
CA PHE A 144 1.70 -14.74 -7.79
C PHE A 144 0.20 -14.92 -7.57
N TYR A 145 -0.55 -13.83 -7.47
CA TYR A 145 -1.94 -13.90 -7.02
C TYR A 145 -2.84 -14.66 -7.99
N GLU A 146 -2.70 -14.44 -9.30
CA GLU A 146 -3.47 -15.16 -10.31
C GLU A 146 -3.08 -16.65 -10.37
N THR A 147 -1.80 -16.98 -10.29
CA THR A 147 -1.34 -18.39 -10.28
C THR A 147 -1.80 -19.09 -9.00
N ALA A 148 -1.60 -18.48 -7.84
CA ALA A 148 -1.98 -19.04 -6.55
C ALA A 148 -3.50 -19.27 -6.46
N ALA A 149 -4.31 -18.36 -7.01
CA ALA A 149 -5.75 -18.55 -7.09
C ALA A 149 -6.13 -19.69 -8.05
N ALA A 150 -5.51 -19.74 -9.24
CA ALA A 150 -5.74 -20.81 -10.22
C ALA A 150 -5.36 -22.20 -9.67
N GLU A 151 -4.35 -22.28 -8.81
CA GLU A 151 -3.91 -23.51 -8.15
C GLU A 151 -4.66 -23.81 -6.83
N GLY A 152 -5.57 -22.93 -6.40
CA GLY A 152 -6.39 -23.12 -5.20
C GLY A 152 -5.67 -22.88 -3.87
N LEU A 153 -4.54 -22.17 -3.89
CA LEU A 153 -3.78 -21.80 -2.70
C LEU A 153 -4.43 -20.64 -1.93
N ILE A 154 -5.05 -19.70 -2.65
CA ILE A 154 -5.71 -18.52 -2.07
C ILE A 154 -7.11 -18.33 -2.66
N ASP A 155 -7.92 -17.55 -1.95
CA ASP A 155 -9.16 -16.97 -2.47
C ASP A 155 -8.85 -15.56 -2.99
N TYR A 156 -8.86 -15.38 -4.32
CA TYR A 156 -8.35 -14.17 -4.98
C TYR A 156 -9.04 -12.90 -4.45
N ASP A 157 -10.37 -12.91 -4.41
CA ASP A 157 -11.19 -11.74 -4.05
C ASP A 157 -11.09 -11.38 -2.55
N LYS A 158 -10.55 -12.29 -1.72
CA LYS A 158 -10.27 -12.01 -0.30
C LYS A 158 -8.88 -11.42 -0.07
N VAL A 159 -7.98 -11.52 -1.05
CA VAL A 159 -6.58 -11.11 -0.92
C VAL A 159 -6.29 -9.88 -1.78
N VAL A 160 -6.74 -9.89 -3.03
CA VAL A 160 -6.53 -8.79 -3.98
C VAL A 160 -7.75 -7.89 -3.98
N GLN A 161 -7.52 -6.61 -3.69
CA GLN A 161 -8.56 -5.58 -3.78
C GLN A 161 -8.71 -5.06 -5.21
N TYR A 162 -7.60 -4.66 -5.84
CA TYR A 162 -7.60 -4.20 -7.22
C TYR A 162 -6.53 -4.94 -8.02
N PRO A 163 -6.89 -5.52 -9.18
CA PRO A 163 -5.91 -6.08 -10.10
C PRO A 163 -5.08 -4.94 -10.73
N PHE A 164 -3.99 -5.31 -11.39
CA PHE A 164 -3.22 -4.39 -12.23
C PHE A 164 -3.99 -4.09 -13.54
#